data_AF-A0A959EKW1-F1
#
_entry.id   AF-A0A959EKW1-F1
#
_cell.length_a   1.000
_cell.length_b   1.000
_cell.length_c   1.000
_cell.angle_alpha   90.00
_cell.angle_beta   90.00
_cell.angle_gamma   90.00
#
_symmetry.space_group_name_H-M   'P 1'
#
loop_
_entity.id
_entity.type
_entity.pdbx_description
1 polymer ?
#
loop_
_entity_poly.entity_id
_entity_poly.type
_entity_poly.pdbx_seq_one_letter_code
_entity_poly.pdbx_strand_id
1 'polypeptide(L)'
;MRNDFLIFALLSTLLISGIAYFLWPPFWWAFLLFGPLILLGFYDYFQTRNVIIRNFPILGRGRYIMEALRPKIQQYFIESNTDGKPISRIYREVIYQRAKQGLDTSPFGTQFDVYAEGYEWMNHSLAALDAHQLDQHPRVRVGGPQCTQAYSASILNVSAMSFGSLSKNAVQALNGGARIGNFAHNTGEGGISPYHQEPGGDLIYQVGTGYFGCRSE
;
A
#
# COMPACT_ATOMS: atom_id res chain seq x y z
N MET A 1 -25.03 2.08 -31.07
CA MET A 1 -24.08 3.18 -30.75
C MET A 1 -22.99 3.38 -31.78
N ARG A 2 -22.28 2.35 -32.23
CA ARG A 2 -21.26 2.51 -33.28
C ARG A 2 -21.84 3.02 -34.62
N ASN A 3 -22.98 2.51 -35.05
CA ASN A 3 -23.69 3.01 -36.24
C ASN A 3 -24.40 4.35 -35.96
N ASP A 4 -24.87 4.54 -34.73
CA ASP A 4 -25.52 5.77 -34.28
C ASP A 4 -24.55 6.97 -34.34
N PHE A 5 -23.25 6.74 -34.09
CA PHE A 5 -22.22 7.76 -34.30
C PHE A 5 -22.13 8.21 -35.77
N LEU A 6 -22.23 7.28 -36.73
CA LEU A 6 -22.19 7.63 -38.16
C LEU A 6 -23.41 8.47 -38.54
N ILE A 7 -24.59 8.12 -38.02
CA ILE A 7 -25.83 8.89 -38.22
C ILE A 7 -25.67 10.28 -37.61
N PHE A 8 -25.13 10.37 -36.38
CA PHE A 8 -24.87 11.64 -35.71
C PHE A 8 -23.85 12.51 -36.48
N ALA A 9 -22.75 11.93 -36.95
CA ALA A 9 -21.74 12.64 -37.73
C ALA A 9 -22.31 13.18 -39.06
N LEU A 10 -23.17 12.40 -39.72
CA LEU A 10 -23.80 12.80 -40.97
C LEU A 10 -24.86 13.90 -40.75
N LEU A 11 -25.73 13.75 -39.75
CA LEU A 11 -26.74 14.74 -39.40
C LEU A 11 -26.12 16.06 -38.92
N SER A 12 -25.10 16.00 -38.06
CA SER A 12 -24.40 17.20 -37.60
C SER A 12 -23.70 17.94 -38.74
N THR A 13 -23.06 17.21 -39.66
CA THR A 13 -22.41 17.79 -40.85
C THR A 13 -23.44 18.47 -41.76
N LEU A 14 -24.55 17.79 -42.07
CA LEU A 14 -25.63 18.34 -42.90
C LEU A 14 -26.30 19.56 -42.25
N LEU A 15 -26.51 19.53 -40.93
CA LEU A 15 -27.10 20.63 -40.19
C LEU A 15 -26.20 21.86 -40.21
N ILE A 16 -24.90 21.70 -39.96
CA ILE A 16 -23.95 22.83 -39.98
C ILE A 16 -23.85 23.41 -41.39
N SER A 17 -23.74 22.57 -42.41
CA SER A 17 -23.70 23.04 -43.81
C SER A 17 -25.00 23.71 -44.25
N GLY A 18 -26.16 23.20 -43.81
CA GLY A 18 -27.46 23.80 -44.10
C GLY A 18 -27.63 25.18 -43.47
N ILE A 19 -27.30 25.31 -42.18
CA ILE A 19 -27.38 26.61 -41.48
C ILE A 19 -26.38 27.60 -42.07
N ALA A 20 -25.17 27.17 -42.38
CA ALA A 20 -24.16 28.03 -42.98
C ALA A 20 -24.55 28.52 -44.38
N TYR A 21 -25.19 27.67 -45.18
CA TYR A 21 -25.59 28.03 -46.55
C TYR A 21 -26.86 28.90 -46.59
N PHE A 22 -27.88 28.57 -45.81
CA PHE A 22 -29.20 29.21 -45.91
C PHE A 22 -29.45 30.37 -44.95
N LEU A 23 -28.81 30.38 -43.77
CA LEU A 23 -29.12 31.33 -42.70
C LEU A 23 -27.97 32.30 -42.42
N TRP A 24 -26.73 31.79 -42.28
CA TRP A 24 -25.60 32.60 -41.85
C TRP A 24 -24.24 32.06 -42.33
N PRO A 25 -23.63 32.64 -43.37
CA PRO A 25 -22.37 32.14 -43.94
C PRO A 25 -21.20 31.97 -42.96
N PRO A 26 -20.97 32.88 -41.98
CA PRO A 26 -19.99 32.66 -40.90
C PRO A 26 -20.19 31.38 -40.06
N PHE A 27 -21.36 30.73 -40.11
CA PHE A 27 -21.59 29.52 -39.33
C PHE A 27 -20.69 28.34 -39.73
N TRP A 28 -20.01 28.41 -40.89
CA TRP A 28 -18.94 27.48 -41.24
C TRP A 28 -17.83 27.38 -40.17
N TRP A 29 -17.60 28.42 -39.38
CA TRP A 29 -16.66 28.39 -38.27
C TRP A 29 -16.99 27.35 -37.19
N ALA A 30 -18.25 26.86 -37.12
CA ALA A 30 -18.62 25.77 -36.22
C ALA A 30 -17.83 24.47 -36.52
N PHE A 31 -17.37 24.26 -37.76
CA PHE A 31 -16.51 23.13 -38.10
C PHE A 31 -15.14 23.17 -37.43
N LEU A 32 -14.65 24.33 -36.96
CA LEU A 32 -13.44 24.36 -36.15
C LEU A 32 -13.60 23.59 -34.83
N LEU A 33 -14.80 23.57 -34.27
CA LEU A 33 -15.11 22.86 -33.03
C LEU A 33 -15.56 21.41 -33.31
N PHE A 34 -16.52 21.23 -34.22
CA PHE A 34 -17.12 19.93 -34.48
C PHE A 34 -16.30 19.04 -35.44
N GLY A 35 -15.55 19.65 -36.37
CA GLY A 35 -14.72 18.93 -37.33
C GLY A 35 -13.68 18.03 -36.67
N PRO A 36 -12.85 18.54 -35.73
CA PRO A 36 -11.89 17.71 -35.00
C PRO A 36 -12.55 16.57 -34.21
N LEU A 37 -13.73 16.80 -33.60
CA LEU A 37 -14.48 15.77 -32.88
C LEU A 37 -14.98 14.67 -33.83
N ILE A 38 -15.51 15.03 -34.99
CA ILE A 38 -15.97 14.07 -36.01
C ILE A 38 -14.78 13.25 -36.52
N LEU A 39 -13.66 13.90 -36.84
CA LEU A 39 -12.42 13.22 -37.27
C LEU A 39 -11.89 12.27 -36.18
N LEU A 40 -11.89 12.69 -34.92
CA LEU A 40 -11.51 11.86 -33.78
C LEU A 40 -12.45 10.65 -33.62
N GLY A 41 -13.75 10.85 -33.82
CA GLY A 41 -14.72 9.76 -33.79
C GLY A 41 -14.55 8.77 -34.95
N PHE A 42 -14.18 9.24 -36.15
CA PHE A 42 -13.81 8.34 -37.25
C PHE A 42 -12.52 7.57 -36.95
N TYR A 43 -11.51 8.24 -36.38
CA TYR A 43 -10.31 7.55 -35.89
C TYR A 43 -10.66 6.44 -34.88
N ASP A 44 -11.50 6.76 -33.90
CA ASP A 44 -12.01 5.82 -32.90
C ASP A 44 -12.78 4.65 -33.53
N TYR A 45 -13.56 4.93 -34.58
CA TYR A 45 -14.36 3.93 -35.30
C TYR A 45 -13.49 2.90 -36.06
N PHE A 46 -12.38 3.34 -36.66
CA PHE A 46 -11.49 2.48 -37.44
C PHE A 46 -10.39 1.81 -36.60
N GLN A 47 -10.03 2.38 -35.46
CA GLN A 47 -9.07 1.81 -34.51
C GLN A 47 -9.47 0.38 -34.10
N THR A 48 -8.53 -0.58 -34.17
CA THR A 48 -8.74 -1.97 -33.75
C THR A 48 -8.23 -2.30 -32.35
N ARG A 49 -7.41 -1.43 -31.75
CA ARG A 49 -6.72 -1.68 -30.47
C ARG A 49 -7.63 -1.68 -29.24
N ASN A 50 -8.59 -0.74 -29.16
CA ASN A 50 -9.42 -0.54 -27.98
C ASN A 50 -10.90 -0.80 -28.30
N VAL A 51 -11.42 -1.93 -27.82
CA VAL A 51 -12.79 -2.39 -28.12
C VAL A 51 -13.86 -1.40 -27.63
N ILE A 52 -13.66 -0.80 -26.46
CA ILE A 52 -14.64 0.15 -25.87
C ILE A 52 -14.73 1.44 -26.70
N ILE A 53 -13.58 2.03 -27.07
CA ILE A 53 -13.53 3.25 -27.89
C ILE A 53 -14.12 3.00 -29.28
N ARG A 54 -13.88 1.81 -29.84
CA ARG A 54 -14.42 1.40 -31.14
C ARG A 54 -15.93 1.26 -31.15
N ASN A 55 -16.50 0.69 -30.08
CA ASN A 55 -17.95 0.47 -29.97
C ASN A 55 -18.72 1.75 -29.58
N PHE A 56 -18.03 2.69 -28.91
CA PHE A 56 -18.55 3.98 -28.51
C PHE A 56 -17.57 5.11 -28.91
N PRO A 57 -17.50 5.47 -30.21
CA PRO A 57 -16.61 6.54 -30.67
C PRO A 57 -16.82 7.83 -29.88
N ILE A 58 -15.73 8.54 -29.53
CA ILE A 58 -15.72 9.73 -28.66
C ILE A 58 -16.13 9.44 -27.22
N LEU A 59 -17.31 8.87 -26.97
CA LEU A 59 -17.86 8.64 -25.63
C LEU A 59 -17.03 7.64 -24.81
N GLY A 60 -16.51 6.60 -25.45
CA GLY A 60 -15.66 5.58 -24.81
C GLY A 60 -14.37 6.15 -24.21
N ARG A 61 -13.89 7.30 -24.71
CA ARG A 61 -12.75 8.03 -24.14
C ARG A 61 -13.06 8.59 -22.75
N GLY A 62 -14.31 8.92 -22.47
CA GLY A 62 -14.78 9.38 -21.16
C GLY A 62 -14.46 8.38 -20.06
N ARG A 63 -14.55 7.07 -20.33
CA ARG A 63 -14.16 6.03 -19.37
C ARG A 63 -12.70 6.18 -18.93
N TYR A 64 -11.78 6.36 -19.88
CA TYR A 64 -10.36 6.47 -19.58
C TYR A 64 -10.02 7.77 -18.87
N ILE A 65 -10.73 8.85 -19.18
CA ILE A 65 -10.64 10.10 -18.42
C ILE A 65 -11.08 9.86 -16.97
N MET A 66 -12.23 9.21 -16.76
CA MET A 66 -12.71 8.88 -15.43
C MET A 66 -11.79 7.92 -14.68
N GLU A 67 -11.17 6.96 -15.38
CA GLU A 67 -10.19 6.05 -14.83
C GLU A 67 -8.91 6.78 -14.38
N ALA A 68 -8.43 7.74 -15.18
CA ALA A 68 -7.30 8.60 -14.80
C ALA A 68 -7.65 9.55 -13.64
N LEU A 69 -8.91 9.98 -13.54
CA LEU A 69 -9.40 10.83 -12.44
C LEU A 69 -9.69 10.03 -11.17
N ARG A 70 -9.99 8.73 -11.27
CA ARG A 70 -10.41 7.88 -10.16
C ARG A 70 -9.47 7.96 -8.95
N PRO A 71 -8.13 7.87 -9.06
CA PRO A 71 -7.26 7.94 -7.89
C PRO A 71 -7.37 9.27 -7.15
N LYS A 72 -7.48 10.39 -7.89
CA LYS A 72 -7.64 11.73 -7.31
C LYS A 72 -8.99 11.86 -6.63
N ILE A 73 -10.05 11.41 -7.28
CA ILE A 73 -11.40 11.45 -6.69
C ILE A 73 -11.43 10.61 -5.41
N GLN A 74 -10.87 9.41 -5.47
CA GLN A 74 -10.78 8.52 -4.31
C GLN A 74 -10.04 9.20 -3.16
N GLN A 75 -8.85 9.74 -3.40
CA GLN A 75 -7.99 10.29 -2.37
C GLN A 75 -8.52 11.58 -1.71
N TYR A 76 -9.24 12.43 -2.46
CA TYR A 76 -9.66 13.75 -1.97
C TYR A 76 -11.12 13.81 -1.52
N PHE A 77 -12.02 13.03 -2.15
CA PHE A 77 -13.46 13.12 -1.89
C PHE A 77 -14.04 11.89 -1.19
N ILE A 78 -13.43 10.71 -1.34
CA ILE A 78 -14.01 9.45 -0.86
C ILE A 78 -13.25 8.90 0.35
N GLU A 79 -11.92 8.95 0.32
CA GLU A 79 -11.06 8.43 1.38
C GLU A 79 -11.32 9.17 2.69
N SER A 80 -11.58 8.40 3.75
CA SER A 80 -11.69 8.93 5.10
C SER A 80 -10.34 9.39 5.62
N ASN A 81 -10.35 10.04 6.78
CA ASN A 81 -9.16 10.54 7.41
C ASN A 81 -8.17 9.42 7.83
N THR A 82 -8.67 8.19 8.08
CA THR A 82 -7.92 7.06 8.64
C THR A 82 -7.61 5.94 7.64
N ASP A 83 -8.39 5.78 6.57
CA ASP A 83 -8.36 4.56 5.73
C ASP A 83 -7.23 4.54 4.68
N GLY A 84 -6.65 5.70 4.36
CA GLY A 84 -5.63 5.81 3.31
C GLY A 84 -4.41 4.92 3.54
N LYS A 85 -3.97 4.23 2.47
CA LYS A 85 -2.78 3.37 2.46
C LYS A 85 -1.76 3.86 1.42
N PRO A 86 -0.45 3.76 1.68
CA PRO A 86 0.17 3.32 2.92
C PRO A 86 0.11 4.36 4.06
N ILE A 87 -0.15 5.63 3.73
CA ILE A 87 -0.21 6.74 4.67
C ILE A 87 -1.61 7.39 4.59
N SER A 88 -2.33 7.40 5.70
CA SER A 88 -3.66 8.00 5.79
C SER A 88 -3.63 9.52 5.69
N ARG A 89 -4.77 10.13 5.39
CA ARG A 89 -4.89 11.58 5.25
C ARG A 89 -4.48 12.34 6.51
N ILE A 90 -4.79 11.84 7.72
CA ILE A 90 -4.36 12.47 8.98
C ILE A 90 -2.83 12.65 9.02
N TYR A 91 -2.08 11.60 8.70
CA TYR A 91 -0.62 11.67 8.70
C TYR A 91 -0.09 12.59 7.60
N ARG A 92 -0.70 12.56 6.41
CA ARG A 92 -0.35 13.48 5.31
C ARG A 92 -0.54 14.93 5.70
N GLU A 93 -1.65 15.25 6.37
CA GLU A 93 -1.96 16.59 6.86
C GLU A 93 -0.93 17.09 7.88
N VAL A 94 -0.55 16.25 8.85
CA VAL A 94 0.51 16.56 9.83
C VAL A 94 1.84 16.85 9.11
N ILE A 95 2.22 16.02 8.14
CA ILE A 95 3.44 16.24 7.34
C ILE A 95 3.38 17.59 6.61
N TYR A 96 2.25 17.91 5.98
CA TYR A 96 2.08 19.17 5.27
C TYR A 96 2.11 20.40 6.20
N GLN A 97 1.53 20.32 7.39
CA GLN A 97 1.60 21.42 8.36
C GLN A 97 3.02 21.66 8.84
N ARG A 98 3.74 20.58 9.19
CA ARG A 98 5.15 20.67 9.58
C ARG A 98 6.02 21.24 8.47
N ALA A 99 5.82 20.81 7.23
CA ALA A 99 6.55 21.34 6.07
C ALA A 99 6.31 22.84 5.85
N LYS A 100 5.13 23.35 6.25
CA LYS A 100 4.76 24.76 6.17
C LYS A 100 5.10 25.56 7.44
N GLN A 101 5.81 24.95 8.41
CA GLN A 101 6.08 25.55 9.73
C GLN A 101 4.80 26.00 10.47
N GLY A 102 3.68 25.32 10.20
CA GLY A 102 2.41 25.54 10.87
C GLY A 102 2.27 24.74 12.16
N LEU A 103 1.17 24.97 12.88
CA LEU A 103 0.77 24.14 14.01
C LEU A 103 0.44 22.73 13.52
N ASP A 104 1.10 21.72 14.10
CA ASP A 104 0.92 20.31 13.77
C ASP A 104 -0.07 19.59 14.70
N THR A 105 -0.68 20.33 15.63
CA THR A 105 -1.67 19.83 16.58
C THR A 105 -3.09 20.12 16.10
N SER A 106 -3.93 19.08 16.10
CA SER A 106 -5.37 19.22 15.90
C SER A 106 -6.07 19.01 17.25
N PRO A 107 -6.93 19.93 17.71
CA PRO A 107 -7.55 19.86 19.03
C PRO A 107 -8.71 18.85 19.13
N PHE A 108 -8.91 18.02 18.09
CA PHE A 108 -9.96 17.01 18.08
C PHE A 108 -9.50 15.73 18.78
N GLY A 109 -10.42 15.01 19.44
CA GLY A 109 -10.11 13.70 20.03
C GLY A 109 -9.63 12.68 19.01
N THR A 110 -9.37 11.45 19.45
CA THR A 110 -8.97 10.38 18.52
C THR A 110 -10.08 10.10 17.51
N GLN A 111 -9.73 10.11 16.22
CA GLN A 111 -10.59 9.64 15.12
C GLN A 111 -10.40 8.14 14.86
N PHE A 112 -9.40 7.51 15.49
CA PHE A 112 -9.15 6.08 15.36
C PHE A 112 -10.19 5.30 16.17
N ASP A 113 -10.63 4.19 15.61
CA ASP A 113 -11.45 3.22 16.32
C ASP A 113 -10.60 2.47 17.35
N VAL A 114 -10.68 2.90 18.60
CA VAL A 114 -9.92 2.32 19.72
C VAL A 114 -10.45 0.96 20.16
N TYR A 115 -11.61 0.54 19.64
CA TYR A 115 -12.20 -0.78 19.89
C TYR A 115 -11.97 -1.75 18.74
N ALA A 116 -11.33 -1.30 17.65
CA ALA A 116 -10.98 -2.15 16.54
C ALA A 116 -10.01 -3.26 16.98
N GLU A 117 -10.16 -4.43 16.35
CA GLU A 117 -9.24 -5.55 16.57
C GLU A 117 -7.80 -5.15 16.23
N GLY A 118 -6.87 -5.44 17.15
CA GLY A 118 -5.47 -5.05 17.05
C GLY A 118 -5.15 -3.65 17.61
N TYR A 119 -6.14 -2.86 18.02
CA TYR A 119 -5.89 -1.66 18.82
C TYR A 119 -5.72 -2.06 20.28
N GLU A 120 -4.48 -2.07 20.76
CA GLU A 120 -4.14 -2.42 22.14
C GLU A 120 -3.80 -1.16 22.95
N TRP A 121 -4.29 -1.13 24.19
CA TRP A 121 -3.96 -0.10 25.17
C TRP A 121 -3.52 -0.75 26.48
N MET A 122 -2.54 -0.12 27.13
CA MET A 122 -2.05 -0.56 28.43
C MET A 122 -2.54 0.42 29.49
N ASN A 123 -3.24 -0.09 30.49
CA ASN A 123 -3.64 0.70 31.65
C ASN A 123 -2.52 0.72 32.69
N HIS A 124 -2.36 1.85 33.37
CA HIS A 124 -1.45 1.94 34.50
C HIS A 124 -1.90 1.01 35.62
N SER A 125 -0.99 0.18 36.13
CA SER A 125 -1.26 -0.67 37.30
C SER A 125 -1.00 0.13 38.58
N LEU A 126 -2.04 0.25 39.42
CA LEU A 126 -1.91 0.81 40.78
C LEU A 126 -1.18 -0.14 41.74
N ALA A 127 -0.98 -1.39 41.35
CA ALA A 127 -0.28 -2.42 42.11
C ALA A 127 1.02 -2.83 41.38
N ALA A 128 1.79 -1.85 40.92
CA ALA A 128 3.10 -2.11 40.32
C ALA A 128 4.03 -2.76 41.35
N LEU A 129 4.64 -3.88 40.96
CA LEU A 129 5.67 -4.54 41.77
C LEU A 129 7.01 -3.83 41.58
N ASP A 130 7.83 -3.83 42.63
CA ASP A 130 9.20 -3.32 42.56
C ASP A 130 10.00 -4.17 41.56
N ALA A 131 10.58 -3.52 40.54
CA ALA A 131 11.35 -4.18 39.51
C ALA A 131 12.52 -4.99 40.08
N HIS A 132 13.13 -4.57 41.21
CA HIS A 132 14.24 -5.28 41.85
C HIS A 132 13.83 -6.58 42.53
N GLN A 133 12.53 -6.76 42.79
CA GLN A 133 11.98 -7.96 43.43
C GLN A 133 11.50 -9.00 42.42
N LEU A 134 11.49 -8.65 41.13
CA LEU A 134 11.10 -9.53 40.04
C LEU A 134 12.29 -10.32 39.52
N ASP A 135 12.01 -11.48 38.93
CA ASP A 135 12.98 -12.20 38.10
C ASP A 135 13.40 -11.30 36.93
N GLN A 136 14.69 -11.00 36.84
CA GLN A 136 15.25 -10.14 35.79
C GLN A 136 15.36 -10.85 34.45
N HIS A 137 15.29 -12.18 34.44
CA HIS A 137 15.43 -13.00 33.25
C HIS A 137 14.31 -14.03 33.18
N PRO A 138 13.04 -13.59 33.12
CA PRO A 138 11.93 -14.52 33.13
C PRO A 138 11.98 -15.41 31.88
N ARG A 139 11.83 -16.71 32.10
CA ARG A 139 11.92 -17.72 31.04
C ARG A 139 10.70 -18.63 31.05
N VAL A 140 10.41 -19.18 29.87
CA VAL A 140 9.36 -20.18 29.66
C VAL A 140 9.95 -21.41 28.99
N ARG A 141 9.51 -22.59 29.43
CA ARG A 141 9.90 -23.85 28.79
C ARG A 141 9.05 -24.06 27.53
N VAL A 142 9.70 -24.05 26.38
CA VAL A 142 9.10 -24.32 25.07
C VAL A 142 9.40 -25.77 24.67
N GLY A 143 8.35 -26.54 24.40
CA GLY A 143 8.44 -27.95 23.99
C GLY A 143 7.42 -28.83 24.73
N GLY A 144 6.58 -29.53 23.97
CA GLY A 144 5.56 -30.44 24.50
C GLY A 144 6.10 -31.84 24.82
N PRO A 145 5.23 -32.81 25.17
CA PRO A 145 5.64 -34.17 25.56
C PRO A 145 6.44 -34.94 24.50
N GLN A 146 6.25 -34.60 23.22
CA GLN A 146 6.96 -35.20 22.09
C GLN A 146 8.29 -34.53 21.77
N CYS A 147 8.63 -33.42 22.44
CA CYS A 147 9.86 -32.69 22.20
C CYS A 147 11.02 -33.36 22.95
N THR A 148 11.99 -33.89 22.19
CA THR A 148 13.19 -34.53 22.76
C THR A 148 14.15 -33.53 23.40
N GLN A 149 14.11 -32.27 22.97
CA GLN A 149 14.98 -31.20 23.46
C GLN A 149 14.16 -29.92 23.68
N ALA A 150 13.47 -29.88 24.82
CA ALA A 150 12.78 -28.66 25.24
C ALA A 150 13.77 -27.52 25.50
N TYR A 151 13.37 -26.30 25.12
CA TYR A 151 14.21 -25.11 25.24
C TYR A 151 13.68 -24.18 26.33
N SER A 152 14.59 -23.62 27.14
CA SER A 152 14.23 -22.59 28.13
C SER A 152 14.37 -21.22 27.46
N ALA A 153 13.29 -20.71 26.90
CA ALA A 153 13.28 -19.46 26.16
C ALA A 153 13.12 -18.27 27.10
N SER A 154 13.90 -17.19 26.87
CA SER A 154 13.56 -15.88 27.41
C SER A 154 12.16 -15.47 26.94
N ILE A 155 11.43 -14.69 27.73
CA ILE A 155 10.15 -14.10 27.27
C ILE A 155 10.41 -13.04 26.18
N LEU A 156 11.59 -12.39 26.22
CA LEU A 156 12.02 -11.41 25.23
C LEU A 156 13.15 -12.00 24.38
N ASN A 157 12.93 -12.08 23.06
CA ASN A 157 13.89 -12.60 22.08
C ASN A 157 13.98 -11.62 20.90
N VAL A 158 15.00 -11.77 20.05
CA VAL A 158 15.11 -10.96 18.83
C VAL A 158 14.16 -11.50 17.77
N SER A 159 13.29 -10.61 17.25
CA SER A 159 12.32 -10.93 16.22
C SER A 159 12.97 -11.31 14.88
N ALA A 160 12.20 -12.05 14.08
CA ALA A 160 12.58 -12.50 12.75
C ALA A 160 12.96 -11.35 11.81
N MET A 161 14.20 -11.33 11.34
CA MET A 161 14.64 -10.42 10.28
C MET A 161 15.59 -11.14 9.33
N SER A 162 15.15 -11.33 8.09
CA SER A 162 15.84 -12.19 7.13
C SER A 162 17.24 -11.68 6.76
N PHE A 163 18.19 -12.62 6.68
CA PHE A 163 19.45 -12.39 6.00
C PHE A 163 19.18 -12.02 4.53
N GLY A 164 19.73 -10.89 4.08
CA GLY A 164 19.39 -10.27 2.80
C GLY A 164 18.62 -8.96 2.94
N SER A 165 17.82 -8.81 4.00
CA SER A 165 17.21 -7.53 4.40
C SER A 165 18.10 -6.76 5.38
N LEU A 166 18.86 -7.49 6.22
CA LEU A 166 19.86 -6.93 7.13
C LEU A 166 21.29 -7.12 6.63
N SER A 167 22.16 -6.19 7.01
CA SER A 167 23.60 -6.30 6.77
C SER A 167 24.24 -7.38 7.64
N LYS A 168 25.38 -7.93 7.21
CA LYS A 168 26.16 -8.90 7.99
C LYS A 168 26.47 -8.42 9.41
N ASN A 169 26.84 -7.16 9.57
CA ASN A 169 27.20 -6.57 10.86
C ASN A 169 25.97 -6.47 11.77
N ALA A 170 24.78 -6.15 11.22
CA ALA A 170 23.55 -6.10 12.00
C ALA A 170 23.18 -7.48 12.54
N VAL A 171 23.29 -8.53 11.72
CA VAL A 171 23.03 -9.91 12.14
C VAL A 171 23.98 -10.35 13.26
N GLN A 172 25.29 -10.09 13.11
CA GLN A 172 26.29 -10.41 14.13
C GLN A 172 26.03 -9.65 15.43
N ALA A 173 25.67 -8.36 15.36
CA ALA A 173 25.37 -7.55 16.53
C ALA A 173 24.13 -8.06 17.28
N LEU A 174 23.08 -8.44 16.55
CA LEU A 174 21.86 -9.00 17.14
C LEU A 174 22.12 -10.34 17.83
N ASN A 175 22.84 -11.27 17.17
CA ASN A 175 23.16 -12.55 17.80
C ASN A 175 24.19 -12.39 18.94
N GLY A 176 25.14 -11.46 18.84
CA GLY A 176 26.05 -11.12 19.92
C GLY A 176 25.30 -10.58 21.16
N GLY A 177 24.33 -9.69 20.95
CA GLY A 177 23.42 -9.24 22.01
C GLY A 177 22.61 -10.41 22.60
N ALA A 178 22.13 -11.32 21.75
CA ALA A 178 21.43 -12.52 22.16
C ALA A 178 22.26 -13.43 23.06
N ARG A 179 23.54 -13.63 22.73
CA ARG A 179 24.48 -14.35 23.59
C ARG A 179 24.68 -13.66 24.94
N ILE A 180 24.90 -12.34 24.94
CA ILE A 180 25.14 -11.59 26.18
C ILE A 180 23.91 -11.62 27.09
N GLY A 181 22.72 -11.41 26.52
CA GLY A 181 21.46 -11.38 27.27
C GLY A 181 20.81 -12.74 27.48
N ASN A 182 21.47 -13.83 27.05
CA ASN A 182 20.97 -15.20 27.14
C ASN A 182 19.54 -15.37 26.56
N PHE A 183 19.26 -14.73 25.43
CA PHE A 183 18.00 -14.89 24.69
C PHE A 183 18.28 -15.42 23.28
N ALA A 184 17.24 -15.86 22.58
CA ALA A 184 17.39 -16.38 21.23
C ALA A 184 17.25 -15.28 20.17
N HIS A 185 17.86 -15.51 19.01
CA HIS A 185 17.70 -14.69 17.81
C HIS A 185 16.99 -15.49 16.73
N ASN A 186 15.84 -15.00 16.26
CA ASN A 186 15.14 -15.59 15.13
C ASN A 186 15.78 -15.13 13.80
N THR A 187 16.18 -16.10 12.96
CA THR A 187 16.90 -15.87 11.70
C THR A 187 16.08 -15.19 10.60
N GLY A 188 14.75 -15.15 10.76
CA GLY A 188 13.83 -14.87 9.68
C GLY A 188 13.84 -15.96 8.60
N GLU A 189 13.18 -15.66 7.48
CA GLU A 189 12.91 -16.65 6.43
C GLU A 189 14.07 -16.82 5.45
N GLY A 190 15.15 -16.04 5.57
CA GLY A 190 16.27 -16.00 4.63
C GLY A 190 17.30 -17.15 4.77
N GLY A 191 17.08 -18.07 5.72
CA GLY A 191 18.05 -19.12 6.06
C GLY A 191 19.02 -18.73 7.18
N ILE A 192 19.82 -19.71 7.63
CA ILE A 192 20.90 -19.50 8.61
C ILE A 192 22.18 -19.14 7.85
N SER A 193 22.86 -18.08 8.27
CA SER A 193 24.15 -17.67 7.71
C SER A 193 25.28 -17.83 8.73
N PRO A 194 26.55 -17.91 8.32
CA PRO A 194 27.68 -17.96 9.25
C PRO A 194 27.67 -16.82 10.27
N TYR A 195 27.20 -15.64 9.85
CA TYR A 195 27.06 -14.45 10.70
C TYR A 195 26.05 -14.60 11.85
N HIS A 196 25.08 -15.52 11.73
CA HIS A 196 24.20 -15.88 12.84
C HIS A 196 24.90 -16.79 13.86
N GLN A 197 25.83 -17.63 13.39
CA GLN A 197 26.46 -18.66 14.21
C GLN A 197 27.73 -18.16 14.90
N GLU A 198 28.51 -17.31 14.23
CA GLU A 198 29.80 -16.80 14.71
C GLU A 198 29.76 -16.23 16.14
N PRO A 199 28.77 -15.39 16.53
CA PRO A 199 28.75 -14.84 17.88
C PRO A 199 28.33 -15.87 18.93
N GLY A 200 27.65 -16.95 18.55
CA GLY A 200 27.30 -18.08 19.41
C GLY A 200 26.12 -17.85 20.36
N GLY A 201 25.20 -16.95 20.03
CA GLY A 201 23.91 -16.85 20.71
C GLY A 201 22.90 -17.86 20.18
N ASP A 202 21.93 -18.26 21.00
CA ASP A 202 20.92 -19.24 20.59
C ASP A 202 20.09 -18.74 19.41
N LEU A 203 19.69 -19.66 18.53
CA LEU A 203 18.97 -19.35 17.29
C LEU A 203 17.59 -20.01 17.28
N ILE A 204 16.61 -19.27 16.78
CA ILE A 204 15.31 -19.82 16.36
C ILE A 204 15.33 -19.82 14.83
N TYR A 205 15.35 -21.01 14.24
CA TYR A 205 15.30 -21.13 12.79
C TYR A 205 13.84 -21.01 12.30
N GLN A 206 13.58 -20.04 11.43
CA GLN A 206 12.24 -19.81 10.87
C GLN A 206 12.11 -20.40 9.46
N VAL A 207 11.09 -21.24 9.29
CA VAL A 207 10.69 -21.81 8.00
C VAL A 207 9.57 -20.95 7.41
N GLY A 208 9.90 -20.17 6.39
CA GLY A 208 8.95 -19.41 5.59
C GLY A 208 8.34 -20.23 4.45
N THR A 209 7.38 -19.63 3.73
CA THR A 209 6.68 -20.30 2.62
C THR A 209 7.60 -20.67 1.45
N GLY A 210 8.68 -19.92 1.26
CA GLY A 210 9.68 -20.18 0.22
C GLY A 210 10.72 -21.27 0.57
N TYR A 211 10.69 -21.80 1.80
CA TYR A 211 11.68 -22.79 2.30
C TYR A 211 13.15 -22.37 2.07
N PHE A 212 13.45 -21.07 2.08
CA PHE A 212 14.81 -20.61 1.84
C PHE A 212 15.74 -21.08 2.97
N GLY A 213 16.89 -21.61 2.57
CA GLY A 213 17.88 -22.16 3.50
C GLY A 213 17.43 -23.42 4.25
N CYS A 214 16.25 -23.99 3.96
CA CYS A 214 15.78 -25.24 4.58
C CYS A 214 16.48 -26.43 3.93
N ARG A 215 17.73 -26.67 4.30
CA ARG A 215 18.56 -27.75 3.75
C ARG A 215 18.96 -28.71 4.85
N SER A 216 19.20 -29.96 4.48
CA SER A 216 19.69 -31.02 5.37
C SER A 216 21.20 -30.94 5.62
N GLU A 217 21.87 -29.97 4.99
CA GLU A 217 23.32 -29.71 5.03
C GLU A 217 23.58 -28.28 5.50
#